data_AF-A0A3D1AGI0-F1
#
_entry.id   AF-A0A3D1AGI0-F1
#
_cell.length_a   1.000
_cell.length_b   1.000
_cell.length_c   1.000
_cell.angle_alpha   90.00
_cell.angle_beta   90.00
_cell.angle_gamma   90.00
#
_symmetry.space_group_name_H-M   'P 1'
#
loop_
_entity.id
_entity.type
_entity.pdbx_description
1 polymer ?
#
loop_
_entity_poly.entity_id
_entity_poly.type
_entity_poly.pdbx_seq_one_letter_code
_entity_poly.pdbx_strand_id
1 'polypeptide(L)'
;MSYGRGLVINEIRKRPFVRPLIFWLTGILLQVCFPLQVLSIIFFAFAVIFVIVSFFVPKQICLDSYRYDMRWVWGGVFALLLVFLSIQRTSLAERQLGHKAEPGFLLAKAAEMQETIVDRLDLLDLSDEKKAVLATITVNYRRNMTRDVSRQFSVAGLSHLLAVSGFHVGIISAFIGMLLSFMPKRIVFFHYLKYLFMILFIWMFTYMTGLSTAAVRAAVMISIYLTGKMLKRRPDKYNTLAGAAFCMLVYNPFYLFDIGFQLSYMAVLFILYLQPRLGSLLEI
;
A
#
# COMPACT_ATOMS: atom_id res chain seq x y z
N MET A 1 4.21 -0.73 -35.02
CA MET A 1 4.30 -0.02 -33.72
C MET A 1 3.01 0.65 -33.23
N SER A 2 1.92 0.74 -34.02
CA SER A 2 0.66 1.40 -33.59
C SER A 2 -0.24 0.53 -32.69
N TYR A 3 -0.23 -0.80 -32.86
CA TYR A 3 -1.07 -1.73 -32.09
C TYR A 3 -0.74 -1.82 -30.59
N GLY A 4 0.53 -1.69 -30.20
CA GLY A 4 0.95 -1.77 -28.80
C GLY A 4 0.52 -0.56 -27.96
N ARG A 5 0.49 0.64 -28.56
CA ARG A 5 0.12 1.88 -27.87
C ARG A 5 -1.36 1.90 -27.49
N GLY A 6 -2.23 1.37 -28.36
CA GLY A 6 -3.66 1.22 -28.10
C GLY A 6 -3.98 0.24 -26.95
N LEU A 7 -3.23 -0.86 -26.85
CA LEU A 7 -3.42 -1.86 -25.78
C LEU A 7 -3.04 -1.30 -24.40
N VAL A 8 -1.91 -0.60 -24.29
CA VAL A 8 -1.47 0.01 -23.03
C VAL A 8 -2.45 1.07 -22.54
N ILE A 9 -2.94 1.93 -23.46
CA ILE A 9 -3.92 2.98 -23.12
C ILE A 9 -5.25 2.38 -22.66
N ASN A 10 -5.69 1.28 -23.29
CA ASN A 10 -6.93 0.59 -22.90
C ASN A 10 -6.79 -0.14 -21.55
N GLU A 11 -5.64 -0.73 -21.25
CA GLU A 11 -5.41 -1.36 -19.94
C GLU A 11 -5.30 -0.34 -18.80
N ILE A 12 -4.64 0.80 -19.02
CA ILE A 12 -4.60 1.90 -18.03
C ILE A 12 -6.01 2.50 -17.82
N ARG A 13 -6.89 2.46 -18.82
CA ARG A 13 -8.27 2.95 -18.70
C ARG A 13 -9.15 2.03 -17.87
N LYS A 14 -8.90 0.72 -17.85
CA LYS A 14 -9.67 -0.24 -17.06
C LYS A 14 -9.36 -0.19 -15.56
N ARG A 15 -8.21 0.34 -15.15
CA ARG A 15 -7.67 0.23 -13.78
C ARG A 15 -7.61 1.60 -13.08
N PRO A 16 -8.61 1.95 -12.25
CA PRO A 16 -8.75 3.30 -11.73
C PRO A 16 -7.59 3.78 -10.85
N PHE A 17 -6.93 2.90 -10.08
CA PHE A 17 -5.84 3.29 -9.17
C PHE A 17 -4.47 3.44 -9.86
N VAL A 18 -4.32 2.94 -11.09
CA VAL A 18 -3.05 3.05 -11.82
C VAL A 18 -2.75 4.51 -12.20
N ARG A 19 -3.76 5.29 -12.58
CA ARG A 19 -3.56 6.69 -13.00
C ARG A 19 -3.13 7.59 -11.84
N PRO A 20 -3.83 7.62 -10.69
CA PRO A 20 -3.39 8.40 -9.54
C PRO A 20 -1.99 8.01 -9.08
N LEU A 21 -1.67 6.71 -9.10
CA LEU A 21 -0.34 6.22 -8.72
C LEU A 21 0.77 6.79 -9.62
N ILE A 22 0.59 6.81 -10.93
CA ILE A 22 1.60 7.35 -11.86
C ILE A 22 1.88 8.83 -11.56
N PHE A 23 0.82 9.65 -11.40
CA PHE A 23 0.99 11.07 -11.08
C PHE A 23 1.62 11.28 -9.69
N TRP A 24 1.25 10.43 -8.72
CA TRP A 24 1.83 10.48 -7.38
C TRP A 24 3.33 10.14 -7.39
N LEU A 25 3.72 9.08 -8.09
CA LEU A 25 5.13 8.69 -8.28
C LEU A 25 5.91 9.80 -8.99
N THR A 26 5.30 10.43 -10.00
CA THR A 26 5.91 11.55 -10.73
C THR A 26 6.18 12.72 -9.79
N GLY A 27 5.23 13.07 -8.92
CA GLY A 27 5.41 14.13 -7.93
C GLY A 27 6.54 13.84 -6.92
N ILE A 28 6.62 12.60 -6.40
CA ILE A 28 7.70 12.18 -5.49
C ILE A 28 9.05 12.33 -6.20
N LEU A 29 9.20 11.76 -7.39
CA LEU A 29 10.46 11.79 -8.14
C LEU A 29 10.87 13.21 -8.51
N LEU A 30 9.91 14.05 -8.91
CA LEU A 30 10.17 15.46 -9.22
C LEU A 30 10.71 16.21 -8.01
N GLN A 31 10.09 16.06 -6.83
CA GLN A 31 10.56 16.71 -5.59
C GLN A 31 11.94 16.21 -5.15
N VAL A 32 12.22 14.93 -5.31
CA VAL A 32 13.52 14.34 -4.92
C VAL A 32 14.64 14.76 -5.88
N CYS A 33 14.36 14.86 -7.18
CA CYS A 33 15.36 15.30 -8.16
C CYS A 33 15.56 16.81 -8.15
N PHE A 34 14.50 17.57 -7.87
CA PHE A 34 14.48 19.03 -7.91
C PHE A 34 13.67 19.56 -6.71
N PRO A 35 14.18 20.48 -5.89
CA PRO A 35 13.45 21.03 -4.74
C PRO A 35 12.35 22.00 -5.20
N LEU A 36 11.30 21.46 -5.82
CA LEU A 36 10.25 22.19 -6.55
C LEU A 36 9.08 22.63 -5.67
N GLN A 37 9.24 22.65 -4.35
CA GLN A 37 8.15 22.95 -3.43
C GLN A 37 7.43 24.27 -3.78
N VAL A 38 8.18 25.35 -4.02
CA VAL A 38 7.61 26.66 -4.38
C VAL A 38 7.06 26.65 -5.81
N LEU A 39 7.78 26.05 -6.76
CA LEU A 39 7.35 25.94 -8.16
C LEU A 39 6.03 25.18 -8.30
N SER A 40 5.78 24.20 -7.44
CA SER A 40 4.55 23.40 -7.48
C SER A 40 3.28 24.23 -7.26
N ILE A 41 3.37 25.38 -6.58
CA ILE A 41 2.27 26.32 -6.39
C ILE A 41 1.78 26.87 -7.74
N ILE A 42 2.65 26.97 -8.75
CA ILE A 42 2.28 27.36 -10.11
C ILE A 42 1.33 26.33 -10.73
N PHE A 43 1.58 25.03 -10.54
CA PHE A 43 0.66 23.98 -11.02
C PHE A 43 -0.72 24.09 -10.35
N PHE A 44 -0.76 24.41 -9.05
CA PHE A 44 -2.00 24.67 -8.34
C PHE A 44 -2.73 25.91 -8.87
N ALA A 45 -2.01 27.01 -9.11
CA ALA A 45 -2.56 28.23 -9.67
C ALA A 45 -3.15 28.00 -11.07
N PHE A 46 -2.45 27.27 -11.95
CA PHE A 46 -2.98 26.87 -13.27
C PHE A 46 -4.25 26.04 -13.14
N ALA A 47 -4.28 25.07 -12.22
CA ALA A 47 -5.48 24.26 -11.98
C ALA A 47 -6.68 25.10 -11.52
N VAL A 48 -6.46 26.07 -10.62
CA VAL A 48 -7.51 26.97 -10.12
C VAL A 48 -8.00 27.93 -11.21
N ILE A 49 -7.08 28.59 -11.93
CA ILE A 49 -7.43 29.48 -13.06
C ILE A 49 -8.26 28.73 -14.08
N PHE A 50 -7.87 27.49 -14.41
CA PHE A 50 -8.59 26.67 -15.35
C PHE A 50 -10.04 26.37 -14.88
N VAL A 51 -10.23 26.00 -13.61
CA VAL A 51 -11.57 25.77 -13.03
C VAL A 51 -12.43 27.03 -13.06
N ILE A 52 -11.83 28.18 -12.75
CA ILE A 52 -12.51 29.49 -12.79
C ILE A 52 -12.96 29.79 -14.22
N VAL A 53 -12.05 29.73 -15.20
CA VAL A 53 -12.37 29.96 -16.62
C VAL A 53 -13.50 29.04 -17.08
N SER A 54 -13.49 27.76 -16.68
CA SER A 54 -14.58 26.82 -17.00
C SER A 54 -15.95 27.22 -16.47
N PHE A 55 -16.04 28.02 -15.39
CA PHE A 55 -17.31 28.51 -14.84
C PHE A 55 -17.84 29.74 -15.59
N PHE A 56 -16.94 30.54 -16.16
CA PHE A 56 -17.26 31.76 -16.92
C PHE A 56 -17.57 31.51 -18.40
N VAL A 57 -17.37 30.28 -18.92
CA VAL A 57 -17.81 29.91 -20.28
C VAL A 57 -19.35 29.88 -20.33
N PRO A 58 -20.01 30.70 -21.18
CA PRO A 58 -21.47 30.77 -21.22
C PRO A 58 -22.11 29.42 -21.57
N LYS A 59 -23.00 28.93 -20.71
CA LYS A 59 -23.80 27.70 -20.93
C LYS A 59 -24.69 27.73 -22.18
N GLN A 60 -24.92 28.91 -22.78
CA GLN A 60 -25.79 29.09 -23.95
C GLN A 60 -25.16 28.62 -25.27
N ILE A 61 -23.85 28.35 -25.31
CA ILE A 61 -23.15 27.78 -26.48
C ILE A 61 -22.82 26.30 -26.18
N CYS A 62 -23.78 25.52 -25.69
CA CYS A 62 -23.60 24.10 -25.37
C CYS A 62 -24.57 23.24 -26.17
N LEU A 63 -24.22 22.97 -27.43
CA LEU A 63 -24.72 21.79 -28.14
C LEU A 63 -24.23 20.55 -27.38
N ASP A 64 -25.09 19.53 -27.21
CA ASP A 64 -24.85 18.31 -26.43
C ASP A 64 -23.53 17.57 -26.74
N SER A 65 -22.92 17.85 -27.89
CA SER A 65 -21.61 17.33 -28.30
C SER A 65 -20.43 17.84 -27.44
N TYR A 66 -20.49 19.07 -26.90
CA TYR A 66 -19.38 19.67 -26.13
C TYR A 66 -19.28 19.22 -24.67
N ARG A 67 -20.37 18.66 -24.10
CA ARG A 67 -20.41 18.21 -22.69
C ARG A 67 -19.53 16.98 -22.44
N TYR A 68 -19.18 16.24 -23.49
CA TYR A 68 -18.27 15.10 -23.44
C TYR A 68 -16.80 15.48 -23.66
N ASP A 69 -16.53 16.60 -24.34
CA ASP A 69 -15.17 17.02 -24.71
C ASP A 69 -14.37 17.53 -23.49
N MET A 70 -15.06 18.16 -22.54
CA MET A 70 -14.45 18.70 -21.31
C MET A 70 -14.03 17.63 -20.27
N ARG A 71 -14.17 16.33 -20.55
CA ARG A 71 -13.72 15.27 -19.61
C ARG A 71 -12.21 15.18 -19.48
N TRP A 72 -11.48 15.41 -20.57
CA TRP A 72 -10.01 15.39 -20.58
C TRP A 72 -9.42 16.54 -19.79
N VAL A 73 -10.10 17.68 -19.87
CA VAL A 73 -9.83 18.89 -19.11
C VAL A 73 -9.88 18.62 -17.59
N TRP A 74 -10.97 18.04 -17.08
CA TRP A 74 -11.06 17.66 -15.66
C TRP A 74 -10.01 16.63 -15.25
N GLY A 75 -9.63 15.74 -16.17
CA GLY A 75 -8.50 14.83 -15.98
C GLY A 75 -7.15 15.54 -15.83
N GLY A 76 -6.91 16.59 -16.62
CA GLY A 76 -5.72 17.44 -16.53
C GLY A 76 -5.66 18.21 -15.21
N VAL A 77 -6.76 18.85 -14.80
CA VAL A 77 -6.87 19.54 -13.51
C VAL A 77 -6.60 18.55 -12.36
N PHE A 78 -7.23 17.38 -12.38
CA PHE A 78 -7.00 16.35 -11.36
C PHE A 78 -5.55 15.87 -11.30
N ALA A 79 -4.91 15.66 -12.46
CA ALA A 79 -3.51 15.27 -12.55
C ALA A 79 -2.57 16.33 -11.96
N LEU A 80 -2.77 17.61 -12.30
CA LEU A 80 -1.98 18.73 -11.76
C LEU A 80 -2.12 18.81 -10.23
N LEU A 81 -3.35 18.68 -9.72
CA LEU A 81 -3.61 18.68 -8.27
C LEU A 81 -2.93 17.50 -7.57
N LEU A 82 -2.94 16.30 -8.16
CA LEU A 82 -2.26 15.14 -7.60
C LEU A 82 -0.74 15.30 -7.57
N VAL A 83 -0.14 15.82 -8.65
CA VAL A 83 1.30 16.08 -8.70
C VAL A 83 1.68 17.14 -7.67
N PHE A 84 0.91 18.23 -7.58
CA PHE A 84 1.09 19.27 -6.56
C PHE A 84 1.04 18.68 -5.14
N LEU A 85 -0.01 17.92 -4.83
CA LEU A 85 -0.20 17.34 -3.50
C LEU A 85 0.93 16.35 -3.15
N SER A 86 1.38 15.57 -4.13
CA SER A 86 2.49 14.63 -3.97
C SER A 86 3.82 15.36 -3.68
N ILE A 87 4.12 16.44 -4.41
CA ILE A 87 5.31 17.28 -4.17
C ILE A 87 5.27 17.88 -2.76
N GLN A 88 4.15 18.48 -2.35
CA GLN A 88 4.00 19.06 -1.01
C GLN A 88 4.14 18.01 0.09
N ARG A 89 3.50 16.84 -0.07
CA ARG A 89 3.63 15.74 0.89
C ARG A 89 5.06 15.23 1.01
N THR A 90 5.78 15.15 -0.11
CA THR A 90 7.18 14.70 -0.14
C THR A 90 8.10 15.72 0.51
N SER A 91 7.92 17.01 0.22
CA SER A 91 8.67 18.09 0.87
C SER A 91 8.41 18.15 2.37
N LEU A 92 7.16 17.96 2.82
CA LEU A 92 6.84 17.89 4.26
C LEU A 92 7.53 16.70 4.92
N ALA A 93 7.47 15.52 4.31
CA ALA A 93 8.14 14.34 4.83
C ALA A 93 9.67 14.52 4.86
N GLU A 94 10.25 15.20 3.87
CA GLU A 94 11.69 15.49 3.79
C GLU A 94 12.14 16.39 4.95
N ARG A 95 11.35 17.41 5.28
CA ARG A 95 11.59 18.27 6.46
C ARG A 95 11.53 17.49 7.77
N GLN A 96 10.64 16.50 7.85
CA GLN A 96 10.51 15.64 9.03
C GLN A 96 11.68 14.66 9.20
N LEU A 97 12.36 14.25 8.11
CA LEU A 97 13.55 13.40 8.21
C LEU A 97 14.73 14.09 8.92
N GLY A 98 14.83 15.41 8.82
CA GLY A 98 15.92 16.18 9.44
C GLY A 98 15.77 16.39 10.95
N HIS A 99 14.57 16.19 11.51
CA HIS A 99 14.35 16.17 12.95
C HIS A 99 14.26 14.71 13.41
N LYS A 100 14.80 14.37 14.58
CA LYS A 100 14.49 13.07 15.23
C LYS A 100 12.98 13.06 15.49
N ALA A 101 12.22 12.53 14.54
CA ALA A 101 10.78 12.43 14.67
C ALA A 101 10.47 11.44 15.79
N GLU A 102 9.83 11.92 16.84
CA GLU A 102 9.20 11.08 17.85
C GLU A 102 8.32 10.05 17.14
N PRO A 103 8.40 8.75 17.51
CA PRO A 103 7.55 7.74 16.90
C PRO A 103 6.09 8.16 17.07
N GLY A 104 5.33 8.16 15.97
CA GLY A 104 3.92 8.54 16.02
C GLY A 104 3.16 7.73 17.06
N PHE A 105 2.13 8.31 17.67
CA PHE A 105 1.38 7.70 18.79
C PHE A 105 1.05 6.21 18.58
N LEU A 106 0.62 5.83 17.37
CA LEU A 106 0.30 4.43 17.03
C LEU A 106 1.53 3.51 17.01
N LEU A 107 2.67 3.99 16.54
CA LEU A 107 3.94 3.23 16.54
C LEU A 107 4.46 3.04 17.96
N ALA A 108 4.39 4.08 18.79
CA ALA A 108 4.78 4.00 20.20
C ALA A 108 3.90 3.00 20.96
N LYS A 109 2.58 3.08 20.80
CA LYS A 109 1.63 2.15 21.41
C LYS A 109 1.76 0.72 20.87
N ALA A 110 2.09 0.54 19.60
CA ALA A 110 2.39 -0.79 19.04
C ALA A 110 3.66 -1.40 19.65
N ALA A 111 4.69 -0.58 19.89
CA ALA A 111 5.92 -1.02 20.55
C ALA A 111 5.67 -1.44 22.02
N GLU A 112 4.86 -0.68 22.76
CA GLU A 112 4.44 -1.01 24.13
C GLU A 112 3.68 -2.36 24.18
N MET A 113 2.82 -2.62 23.19
CA MET A 113 2.14 -3.90 23.05
C MET A 113 3.13 -5.05 22.81
N GLN A 114 4.16 -4.85 21.99
CA GLN A 114 5.20 -5.87 21.76
C GLN A 114 5.97 -6.16 23.06
N GLU A 115 6.35 -5.13 23.81
CA GLU A 115 7.04 -5.29 25.10
C GLU A 115 6.18 -6.11 26.08
N THR A 116 4.89 -5.79 26.19
CA THR A 116 3.96 -6.55 27.05
C THR A 116 3.92 -8.05 26.69
N ILE A 117 4.01 -8.40 25.40
CA ILE A 117 4.03 -9.80 24.96
C ILE A 117 5.38 -10.45 25.28
N VAL A 118 6.47 -9.72 25.10
CA VAL A 118 7.84 -10.20 25.40
C VAL A 118 8.00 -10.47 26.89
N ASP A 119 7.47 -9.61 27.76
CA ASP A 119 7.49 -9.83 29.21
C ASP A 119 6.82 -11.16 29.61
N ARG A 120 5.81 -11.59 28.85
CA ARG A 120 5.16 -12.90 29.05
C ARG A 120 6.03 -14.05 28.56
N LEU A 121 6.81 -13.86 27.49
CA LEU A 121 7.76 -14.85 27.00
C LEU A 121 8.93 -15.04 27.97
N ASP A 122 9.28 -14.01 28.72
CA ASP A 122 10.36 -14.08 29.72
C ASP A 122 10.05 -15.01 30.89
N LEU A 123 8.77 -15.33 31.12
CA LEU A 123 8.32 -16.34 32.09
C LEU A 123 8.66 -17.78 31.67
N LEU A 124 9.04 -18.02 30.41
CA LEU A 124 9.41 -19.35 29.93
C LEU A 124 10.82 -19.71 30.37
N ASP A 125 11.04 -20.98 30.72
CA ASP A 125 12.35 -21.52 31.07
C ASP A 125 13.16 -21.82 29.80
N LEU A 126 13.63 -20.75 29.15
CA LEU A 126 14.40 -20.77 27.91
C LEU A 126 15.64 -19.86 28.06
N SER A 127 16.70 -20.17 27.33
CA SER A 127 17.85 -19.27 27.23
C SER A 127 17.48 -17.95 26.54
N ASP A 128 18.20 -16.87 26.88
CA ASP A 128 17.92 -15.53 26.36
C ASP A 128 17.97 -15.47 24.83
N GLU A 129 18.87 -16.23 24.20
CA GLU A 129 18.92 -16.34 22.74
C GLU A 129 17.65 -16.97 22.15
N LYS A 130 17.14 -18.03 22.77
CA LYS A 130 15.90 -18.70 22.32
C LYS A 130 14.69 -17.79 22.52
N LYS A 131 14.63 -17.06 23.63
CA LYS A 131 13.59 -16.04 23.89
C LYS A 131 13.63 -14.93 22.85
N ALA A 132 14.81 -14.41 22.55
CA ALA A 132 15.00 -13.36 21.54
C ALA A 132 14.57 -13.82 20.12
N VAL A 133 14.93 -15.05 19.74
CA VAL A 133 14.49 -15.65 18.46
C VAL A 133 12.98 -15.85 18.46
N LEU A 134 12.40 -16.38 19.54
CA LEU A 134 10.96 -16.60 19.67
C LEU A 134 10.18 -15.28 19.56
N ALA A 135 10.59 -14.25 20.30
CA ALA A 135 10.01 -12.91 20.24
C ALA A 135 10.13 -12.28 18.84
N THR A 136 11.26 -12.50 18.17
CA THR A 136 11.48 -12.00 16.81
C THR A 136 10.52 -12.65 15.81
N ILE A 137 10.36 -13.97 15.85
CA ILE A 137 9.52 -14.71 14.89
C ILE A 137 8.03 -14.49 15.15
N THR A 138 7.62 -14.37 16.42
CA THR A 138 6.20 -14.27 16.80
C THR A 138 5.64 -12.85 16.69
N VAL A 139 6.35 -11.86 17.25
CA VAL A 139 5.87 -10.48 17.36
C VAL A 139 6.76 -9.47 16.63
N ASN A 140 7.77 -9.90 15.89
CA ASN A 140 8.73 -9.01 15.21
C ASN A 140 9.55 -8.14 16.18
N TYR A 141 9.79 -8.59 17.41
CA TYR A 141 10.55 -7.84 18.40
C TYR A 141 12.04 -8.15 18.32
N ARG A 142 12.80 -7.24 17.68
CA ARG A 142 14.24 -7.44 17.39
C ARG A 142 15.20 -6.86 18.44
N ARG A 143 14.72 -6.10 19.43
CA ARG A 143 15.60 -5.36 20.36
C ARG A 143 16.47 -6.28 21.22
N ASN A 144 15.98 -7.47 21.57
CA ASN A 144 16.70 -8.42 22.40
C ASN A 144 17.62 -9.36 21.58
N MET A 145 17.68 -9.21 20.25
CA MET A 145 18.45 -10.12 19.40
C MET A 145 19.92 -9.69 19.28
N THR A 146 20.83 -10.55 19.73
CA THR A 146 22.27 -10.31 19.60
C THR A 146 22.73 -10.37 18.14
N ARG A 147 23.82 -9.64 17.83
CA ARG A 147 24.39 -9.59 16.47
C ARG A 147 24.88 -10.96 16.00
N ASP A 148 25.39 -11.79 16.92
CA ASP A 148 25.90 -13.12 16.60
C ASP A 148 24.79 -14.07 16.16
N VAL A 149 23.65 -14.07 16.87
CA VAL A 149 22.46 -14.84 16.46
C VAL A 149 21.98 -14.37 15.09
N SER A 150 21.84 -13.06 14.87
CA SER A 150 21.43 -12.55 13.55
C SER A 150 22.42 -12.94 12.44
N ARG A 151 23.73 -12.99 12.74
CA ARG A 151 24.77 -13.40 11.78
C ARG A 151 24.67 -14.89 11.46
N GLN A 152 24.44 -15.75 12.45
CA GLN A 152 24.27 -17.19 12.24
C GLN A 152 23.07 -17.48 11.31
N PHE A 153 21.93 -16.84 11.56
CA PHE A 153 20.76 -16.94 10.67
C PHE A 153 21.02 -16.36 9.27
N SER A 154 21.89 -15.34 9.15
CA SER A 154 22.28 -14.78 7.85
C SER A 154 23.18 -15.72 7.06
N VAL A 155 24.19 -16.31 7.71
CA VAL A 155 25.06 -17.32 7.09
C VAL A 155 24.26 -18.55 6.67
N ALA A 156 23.25 -18.94 7.46
CA ALA A 156 22.33 -20.03 7.12
C ALA A 156 21.30 -19.68 6.03
N GLY A 157 21.24 -18.43 5.55
CA GLY A 157 20.24 -17.97 4.57
C GLY A 157 18.82 -17.80 5.13
N LEU A 158 18.64 -17.90 6.45
CA LEU A 158 17.36 -17.87 7.15
C LEU A 158 17.00 -16.48 7.71
N SER A 159 17.71 -15.42 7.33
CA SER A 159 17.41 -14.04 7.76
C SER A 159 15.98 -13.58 7.46
N HIS A 160 15.35 -14.15 6.43
CA HIS A 160 13.98 -13.83 6.06
C HIS A 160 12.94 -14.39 7.05
N LEU A 161 13.27 -15.44 7.80
CA LEU A 161 12.41 -15.98 8.87
C LEU A 161 12.42 -15.10 10.12
N LEU A 162 13.51 -14.36 10.35
CA LEU A 162 13.63 -13.40 11.45
C LEU A 162 12.81 -12.12 11.23
N ALA A 163 12.07 -12.02 10.14
CA ALA A 163 11.14 -10.92 9.87
C ALA A 163 9.73 -11.49 9.79
N VAL A 164 8.78 -10.86 10.49
CA VAL A 164 7.37 -11.15 10.22
C VAL A 164 7.07 -10.70 8.79
N SER A 165 6.88 -11.69 7.92
CA SER A 165 6.63 -11.48 6.50
C SER A 165 5.15 -11.25 6.22
N GLY A 166 4.85 -10.63 5.07
CA GLY A 166 3.46 -10.49 4.60
C GLY A 166 2.73 -11.83 4.40
N PHE A 167 3.47 -12.94 4.32
CA PHE A 167 2.92 -14.29 4.28
C PHE A 167 2.16 -14.66 5.56
N HIS A 168 2.67 -14.28 6.74
CA HIS A 168 1.98 -14.52 8.02
C HIS A 168 0.61 -13.84 8.05
N VAL A 169 0.55 -12.57 7.61
CA VAL A 169 -0.71 -11.83 7.46
C VAL A 169 -1.65 -12.55 6.48
N GLY A 170 -1.09 -13.06 5.37
CA GLY A 170 -1.82 -13.85 4.39
C GLY A 170 -2.45 -15.11 4.98
N ILE A 171 -1.68 -15.93 5.69
CA ILE A 171 -2.18 -17.15 6.36
C ILE A 171 -3.29 -16.80 7.35
N ILE A 172 -3.06 -15.80 8.21
CA ILE A 172 -4.04 -15.39 9.22
C ILE A 172 -5.34 -14.94 8.55
N SER A 173 -5.25 -14.15 7.48
CA SER A 173 -6.43 -13.72 6.73
C SER A 173 -7.20 -14.89 6.11
N ALA A 174 -6.49 -15.92 5.61
CA ALA A 174 -7.10 -17.11 5.03
C ALA A 174 -7.77 -17.98 6.11
N PHE A 175 -7.10 -18.19 7.25
CA PHE A 175 -7.60 -18.95 8.38
C PHE A 175 -8.88 -18.32 8.95
N ILE A 176 -8.86 -17.00 9.19
CA ILE A 176 -10.05 -16.24 9.61
C ILE A 176 -11.14 -16.34 8.54
N GLY A 177 -10.79 -16.25 7.26
CA GLY A 177 -11.75 -16.39 6.18
C GLY A 177 -12.43 -17.74 6.09
N MET A 178 -11.70 -18.82 6.45
CA MET A 178 -12.19 -20.18 6.58
C MET A 178 -13.10 -20.31 7.80
N LEU A 179 -12.70 -19.78 8.96
CA LEU A 179 -13.51 -19.81 10.19
C LEU A 179 -14.83 -19.06 10.02
N LEU A 180 -14.81 -17.91 9.34
CA LEU A 180 -16.02 -17.17 8.96
C LEU A 180 -16.69 -17.70 7.67
N SER A 181 -16.31 -18.88 7.16
CA SER A 181 -16.96 -19.46 5.97
C SER A 181 -18.28 -20.14 6.31
N PHE A 182 -18.52 -20.50 7.57
CA PHE A 182 -19.77 -21.10 8.04
C PHE A 182 -20.95 -20.12 8.07
N MET A 183 -20.70 -18.81 7.98
CA MET A 183 -21.77 -17.80 7.97
C MET A 183 -22.62 -17.86 6.68
N PRO A 184 -23.95 -17.70 6.79
CA PRO A 184 -24.86 -17.85 5.66
C PRO A 184 -24.64 -16.77 4.58
N LYS A 185 -24.34 -17.22 3.35
CA LYS A 185 -24.06 -16.35 2.18
C LYS A 185 -25.30 -15.70 1.56
N ARG A 186 -26.50 -15.99 2.06
CA ARG A 186 -27.75 -15.44 1.50
C ARG A 186 -28.13 -14.09 2.11
N ILE A 187 -27.60 -13.79 3.29
CA ILE A 187 -27.96 -12.61 4.07
C ILE A 187 -26.86 -11.56 3.93
N VAL A 188 -27.25 -10.36 3.49
CA VAL A 188 -26.34 -9.24 3.23
C VAL A 188 -25.62 -8.80 4.52
N PHE A 189 -26.31 -8.79 5.66
CA PHE A 189 -25.74 -8.43 6.97
C PHE A 189 -24.47 -9.23 7.33
N PHE A 190 -24.48 -10.56 7.14
CA PHE A 190 -23.33 -11.41 7.45
C PHE A 190 -22.12 -11.15 6.54
N HIS A 191 -22.32 -10.58 5.34
CA HIS A 191 -21.20 -10.16 4.49
C HIS A 191 -20.48 -8.94 5.07
N TYR A 192 -21.24 -7.95 5.55
CA TYR A 192 -20.66 -6.78 6.21
C TYR A 192 -19.96 -7.16 7.49
N LEU A 193 -20.56 -8.06 8.27
CA LEU A 193 -19.97 -8.55 9.51
C LEU A 193 -18.66 -9.33 9.26
N LYS A 194 -18.65 -10.22 8.26
CA LYS A 194 -17.43 -10.94 7.85
C LYS A 194 -16.32 -10.01 7.39
N TYR A 195 -16.67 -9.00 6.58
CA TYR A 195 -15.73 -7.98 6.13
C TYR A 195 -15.14 -7.22 7.31
N LEU A 196 -15.99 -6.74 8.23
CA LEU A 196 -15.57 -5.98 9.41
C LEU A 196 -14.62 -6.80 10.29
N PHE A 197 -14.97 -8.06 10.58
CA PHE A 197 -14.10 -8.94 11.35
C PHE A 197 -12.77 -9.19 10.67
N MET A 198 -12.76 -9.48 9.36
CA MET A 198 -11.51 -9.68 8.63
C MET A 198 -10.59 -8.46 8.73
N ILE A 199 -11.11 -7.26 8.46
CA ILE A 199 -10.33 -6.02 8.55
C ILE A 199 -9.83 -5.85 9.99
N LEU A 200 -10.70 -5.98 10.98
CA LEU A 200 -10.34 -5.83 12.40
C LEU A 200 -9.18 -6.75 12.79
N PHE A 201 -9.28 -8.05 12.51
CA PHE A 201 -8.26 -9.02 12.90
C PHE A 201 -6.94 -8.83 12.15
N ILE A 202 -6.98 -8.49 10.85
CA ILE A 202 -5.76 -8.25 10.07
C ILE A 202 -5.00 -7.05 10.63
N TRP A 203 -5.70 -5.96 10.95
CA TRP A 203 -5.07 -4.76 11.52
C TRP A 203 -4.66 -4.97 12.97
N MET A 204 -5.42 -5.73 13.76
CA MET A 204 -5.01 -6.14 15.11
C MET A 204 -3.71 -6.95 15.07
N PHE A 205 -3.59 -7.95 14.19
CA PHE A 205 -2.35 -8.70 14.02
C PHE A 205 -1.19 -7.81 13.57
N THR A 206 -1.43 -6.93 12.59
CA THR A 206 -0.42 -5.99 12.09
C THR A 206 0.08 -5.06 13.21
N TYR A 207 -0.83 -4.60 14.07
CA TYR A 207 -0.51 -3.81 15.24
C TYR A 207 0.33 -4.58 16.27
N MET A 208 -0.01 -5.84 16.56
CA MET A 208 0.79 -6.72 17.45
C MET A 208 2.21 -6.94 16.93
N THR A 209 2.42 -6.90 15.61
CA THR A 209 3.76 -7.03 15.00
C THR A 209 4.57 -5.71 14.98
N GLY A 210 4.12 -4.69 15.71
CA GLY A 210 4.79 -3.38 15.76
C GLY A 210 4.61 -2.54 14.50
N LEU A 211 3.52 -2.75 13.74
CA LEU A 211 3.27 -2.08 12.46
C LEU A 211 4.44 -2.22 11.47
N SER A 212 5.07 -3.39 11.43
CA SER A 212 6.17 -3.67 10.52
C SER A 212 5.80 -3.36 9.07
N THR A 213 6.71 -2.76 8.30
CA THR A 213 6.43 -2.30 6.93
C THR A 213 5.92 -3.44 6.03
N ALA A 214 6.44 -4.66 6.21
CA ALA A 214 5.98 -5.85 5.51
C ALA A 214 4.54 -6.27 5.89
N ALA A 215 4.19 -6.25 7.18
CA ALA A 215 2.85 -6.57 7.63
C ALA A 215 1.82 -5.52 7.18
N VAL A 216 2.16 -4.23 7.29
CA VAL A 216 1.30 -3.13 6.83
C VAL A 216 1.06 -3.23 5.31
N ARG A 217 2.08 -3.60 4.52
CA ARG A 217 1.93 -3.83 3.07
C ARG A 217 0.86 -4.89 2.79
N ALA A 218 0.99 -6.05 3.43
CA ALA A 218 0.03 -7.14 3.26
C ALA A 218 -1.38 -6.75 3.75
N ALA A 219 -1.48 -6.10 4.90
CA ALA A 219 -2.75 -5.65 5.48
C ALA A 219 -3.48 -4.68 4.56
N VAL A 220 -2.78 -3.70 3.98
CA VAL A 220 -3.35 -2.74 3.03
C VAL A 220 -3.82 -3.44 1.76
N MET A 221 -3.01 -4.34 1.18
CA MET A 221 -3.39 -5.09 -0.02
C MET A 221 -4.63 -5.95 0.22
N ILE A 222 -4.67 -6.70 1.33
CA ILE A 222 -5.83 -7.54 1.67
C ILE A 222 -7.05 -6.66 1.95
N SER A 223 -6.88 -5.53 2.64
CA SER A 223 -7.98 -4.59 2.89
C SER A 223 -8.61 -4.11 1.58
N ILE A 224 -7.81 -3.64 0.63
CA ILE A 224 -8.31 -3.17 -0.68
C ILE A 224 -8.99 -4.30 -1.45
N TYR A 225 -8.42 -5.50 -1.44
CA TYR A 225 -9.03 -6.68 -2.06
C TYR A 225 -10.40 -7.00 -1.46
N LEU A 226 -10.50 -7.01 -0.13
CA LEU A 226 -11.75 -7.28 0.59
C LEU A 226 -12.79 -6.19 0.34
N THR A 227 -12.39 -4.92 0.33
CA THR A 227 -13.29 -3.80 0.00
C THR A 227 -13.80 -3.93 -1.44
N GLY A 228 -12.93 -4.28 -2.39
CA GLY A 228 -13.32 -4.53 -3.78
C GLY A 228 -14.36 -5.65 -3.91
N LYS A 229 -14.17 -6.75 -3.18
CA LYS A 229 -15.14 -7.86 -3.10
C LYS A 229 -16.46 -7.41 -2.47
N MET A 230 -16.40 -6.56 -1.44
CA MET A 230 -17.58 -6.06 -0.75
C MET A 230 -18.45 -5.15 -1.63
N LEU A 231 -17.80 -4.35 -2.48
CA LEU A 231 -18.46 -3.50 -3.48
C LEU A 231 -19.05 -4.30 -4.66
N LYS A 232 -19.05 -5.65 -4.60
CA LYS A 232 -19.48 -6.57 -5.67
C LYS A 232 -18.78 -6.32 -7.00
N ARG A 233 -17.60 -5.68 -6.99
CA ARG A 233 -16.76 -5.51 -8.17
C ARG A 233 -15.84 -6.71 -8.29
N ARG A 234 -15.48 -7.10 -9.52
CA ARG A 234 -14.41 -8.08 -9.73
C ARG A 234 -13.09 -7.39 -9.40
N PRO A 235 -12.41 -7.74 -8.29
CA PRO A 235 -11.18 -7.08 -7.91
C PRO A 235 -10.10 -7.43 -8.93
N ASP A 236 -9.66 -6.43 -9.70
CA ASP A 236 -8.52 -6.57 -10.58
C ASP A 236 -7.23 -6.60 -9.73
N LYS A 237 -6.40 -7.63 -9.95
CA LYS A 237 -5.19 -7.88 -9.15
C LYS A 237 -4.20 -6.72 -9.26
N TYR A 238 -4.03 -6.15 -10.45
CA TYR A 238 -3.14 -5.02 -10.67
C TYR A 238 -3.70 -3.72 -10.10
N ASN A 239 -5.01 -3.53 -10.14
CA ASN A 239 -5.67 -2.39 -9.52
C ASN A 239 -5.54 -2.43 -7.99
N THR A 240 -5.61 -3.62 -7.40
CA THR A 240 -5.36 -3.83 -5.96
C THR A 240 -3.92 -3.47 -5.61
N LEU A 241 -2.96 -3.95 -6.39
CA LEU A 241 -1.54 -3.63 -6.23
C LEU A 241 -1.29 -2.12 -6.35
N ALA A 242 -1.83 -1.47 -7.38
CA ALA A 242 -1.67 -0.03 -7.60
C ALA A 242 -2.34 0.80 -6.50
N GLY A 243 -3.54 0.40 -6.05
CA GLY A 243 -4.23 1.06 -4.94
C GLY A 243 -3.45 0.96 -3.64
N ALA A 244 -2.88 -0.21 -3.34
CA ALA A 244 -2.06 -0.39 -2.15
C ALA A 244 -0.80 0.48 -2.18
N ALA A 245 -0.10 0.50 -3.33
CA ALA A 245 1.07 1.36 -3.51
C ALA A 245 0.71 2.84 -3.32
N PHE A 246 -0.41 3.28 -3.92
CA PHE A 246 -0.87 4.65 -3.81
C PHE A 246 -1.17 5.03 -2.35
N CYS A 247 -1.96 4.23 -1.63
CA CYS A 247 -2.28 4.50 -0.23
C CYS A 247 -1.02 4.58 0.65
N MET A 248 -0.05 3.69 0.43
CA MET A 248 1.21 3.71 1.20
C MET A 248 2.08 4.92 0.89
N LEU A 249 2.20 5.29 -0.39
CA LEU A 249 3.00 6.45 -0.81
C LEU A 249 2.36 7.79 -0.45
N VAL A 250 1.03 7.82 -0.30
CA VAL A 250 0.32 8.98 0.25
C VAL A 250 0.62 9.15 1.74
N TYR A 251 0.74 8.04 2.48
CA TYR A 251 1.10 8.05 3.90
C TYR A 251 2.57 8.47 4.11
N ASN A 252 3.49 7.78 3.44
CA ASN A 252 4.92 8.12 3.48
C ASN A 252 5.55 7.93 2.08
N PRO A 253 5.94 9.02 1.40
CA PRO A 253 6.50 8.95 0.06
C PRO A 253 7.88 8.27 0.03
N PHE A 254 8.61 8.25 1.15
CA PHE A 254 9.92 7.60 1.22
C PHE A 254 9.86 6.08 1.19
N TYR A 255 8.69 5.47 1.35
CA TYR A 255 8.51 4.04 1.09
C TYR A 255 8.86 3.66 -0.35
N LEU A 256 8.85 4.60 -1.31
CA LEU A 256 9.31 4.35 -2.66
C LEU A 256 10.79 3.93 -2.72
N PHE A 257 11.61 4.41 -1.79
CA PHE A 257 13.05 4.16 -1.72
C PHE A 257 13.40 3.02 -0.75
N ASP A 258 12.41 2.44 -0.07
CA ASP A 258 12.60 1.25 0.76
C ASP A 258 12.82 0.00 -0.11
N ILE A 259 13.93 -0.69 0.11
CA ILE A 259 14.28 -1.92 -0.63
C ILE A 259 13.19 -2.98 -0.44
N GLY A 260 12.64 -3.09 0.78
CA GLY A 260 11.57 -4.04 1.08
C GLY A 260 10.29 -3.76 0.30
N PHE A 261 9.91 -2.49 0.14
CA PHE A 261 8.79 -2.07 -0.69
C PHE A 261 9.04 -2.40 -2.16
N GLN A 262 10.18 -2.00 -2.71
CA GLN A 262 10.53 -2.24 -4.12
C GLN A 262 10.49 -3.73 -4.45
N LEU A 263 11.20 -4.56 -3.69
CA LEU A 263 11.24 -6.00 -3.91
C LEU A 263 9.86 -6.64 -3.76
N SER A 264 9.08 -6.24 -2.75
CA SER A 264 7.74 -6.80 -2.52
C SER A 264 6.78 -6.49 -3.68
N TYR A 265 6.74 -5.25 -4.15
CA TYR A 265 5.83 -4.86 -5.23
C TYR A 265 6.28 -5.40 -6.58
N MET A 266 7.60 -5.44 -6.85
CA MET A 266 8.14 -6.05 -8.07
C MET A 266 7.90 -7.56 -8.10
N ALA A 267 8.09 -8.26 -7.00
CA ALA A 267 7.81 -9.70 -6.92
C ALA A 267 6.34 -10.00 -7.23
N VAL A 268 5.40 -9.27 -6.59
CA VAL A 268 3.97 -9.46 -6.87
C VAL A 268 3.64 -9.10 -8.31
N LEU A 269 4.17 -8.00 -8.86
CA LEU A 269 3.96 -7.63 -10.26
C LEU A 269 4.47 -8.71 -11.22
N PHE A 270 5.65 -9.27 -10.95
CA PHE A 270 6.23 -10.35 -11.75
C PHE A 270 5.40 -11.62 -11.69
N ILE A 271 4.93 -12.01 -10.51
CA ILE A 271 4.00 -13.15 -10.33
C ILE A 271 2.73 -12.93 -11.15
N LEU A 272 2.12 -11.74 -11.05
CA LEU A 272 0.88 -11.42 -11.77
C LEU A 272 1.06 -11.42 -13.29
N TYR A 273 2.24 -11.03 -13.77
CA TYR A 273 2.57 -10.99 -15.18
C TYR A 273 2.92 -12.37 -15.75
N LEU A 274 3.69 -13.17 -15.00
CA LEU A 274 4.18 -14.46 -15.44
C LEU A 274 3.14 -15.58 -15.28
N GLN A 275 2.32 -15.54 -14.22
CA GLN A 275 1.27 -16.54 -13.94
C GLN A 275 0.43 -16.91 -15.18
N PRO A 276 -0.19 -15.97 -15.92
CA PRO A 276 -1.01 -16.34 -17.08
C PRO A 276 -0.19 -16.91 -18.24
N ARG A 277 1.06 -16.46 -18.42
CA ARG A 277 1.93 -16.93 -19.52
C ARG A 277 2.45 -18.34 -19.28
N LEU A 278 2.80 -18.63 -18.03
CA LEU A 278 3.22 -19.97 -17.67
C LEU A 278 2.04 -20.94 -17.71
N GLY A 279 0.84 -20.49 -17.31
CA GLY A 279 -0.40 -21.25 -17.48
C GLY A 279 -0.63 -21.67 -18.92
N SER A 280 -0.53 -20.75 -19.89
CA SER A 280 -0.68 -21.07 -21.31
C SER A 280 0.41 -21.99 -21.89
N LEU A 281 1.56 -22.13 -21.22
CA LEU A 281 2.63 -23.04 -21.63
C LEU A 281 2.51 -24.43 -20.99
N LEU A 282 1.85 -24.51 -19.83
CA LEU A 282 1.62 -25.74 -19.07
C LEU A 282 0.24 -26.35 -19.32
N GLU A 283 -0.64 -25.66 -20.04
CA GLU A 283 -1.83 -26.27 -20.65
C GLU A 283 -1.38 -27.26 -21.73
N ILE A 284 -1.08 -28.49 -21.29
CA ILE A 284 -1.32 -29.75 -22.01
C ILE A 284 -2.82 -30.00 -22.00
#